data_AF-A0A8S1P5G8-F1
#
_entry.id   AF-A0A8S1P5G8-F1
#
_cell.length_a   1.000
_cell.length_b   1.000
_cell.length_c   1.000
_cell.angle_alpha   90.00
_cell.angle_beta   90.00
_cell.angle_gamma   90.00
#
_symmetry.space_group_name_H-M   'P 1'
#
loop_
_entity.id
_entity.type
_entity.pdbx_description
1 polymer ?
#
loop_
_entity_poly.entity_id
_entity_poly.type
_entity_poly.pdbx_seq_one_letter_code
_entity_poly.pdbx_strand_id
1 'polypeptide(L)'
;MLSNTSRGQQQNQFSKTQTQTLIPLSELNHIRGKLKGGNLATEERLLDKMRMKANSEERMKRWPTTIAAYKQKRDQHRFEKFAAAEEDRRQIDIEEEIFQKEQKKITLEKANKQIYEDSDRVKAFHGKMLFSDVLQERDEQIIMEKYKKELLKQQEEIYQQILEEQLDEYDQKQIVKQKHQQQKKKEQKDMLHKQHEEMKEKYLTKLKEERIEGELIKQKVKDALEEDQKIQRLKQEKILENQRLVQLANDQLKDFKVQQKIKEKEQDEKIRLHAEKKQRIAEMRKVREDLKFHEKQEQRQKLIDRQIQQLEIVKKAQEEHLNKQIIEAQVKAEEVEKIKKQKKEQMFKVIEYSRKIKDEVKEKESRSVDYHKKEFQTYWEKRGKELEEIERAETTAQRERRVQNARFQQNQIDEKKVQREKEYIEQLDQQEEKQRKIEKEDEIFMVWASQKIQEQQKEGRNILPLIKELKNLSKVQ
;
A
#
# COMPACT_ATOMS: atom_id res chain seq x y z
N MET A 1 78.99 28.14 -32.94
CA MET A 1 80.40 28.18 -33.43
C MET A 1 80.38 28.74 -34.85
N LEU A 2 81.43 29.49 -35.24
CA LEU A 2 82.04 29.68 -36.59
C LEU A 2 81.17 29.47 -37.86
N SER A 3 81.19 30.30 -38.92
CA SER A 3 82.19 31.30 -39.36
C SER A 3 81.66 32.25 -40.45
N ASN A 4 82.23 33.47 -40.54
CA ASN A 4 82.10 34.39 -41.68
C ASN A 4 82.81 33.89 -42.95
N THR A 5 82.35 34.30 -44.15
CA THR A 5 83.25 34.71 -45.26
C THR A 5 82.55 35.68 -46.22
N SER A 6 83.28 36.67 -46.76
CA SER A 6 82.83 37.60 -47.81
C SER A 6 83.84 37.66 -48.96
N ARG A 7 83.37 38.04 -50.17
CA ARG A 7 84.07 38.66 -51.34
C ARG A 7 83.48 38.09 -52.65
N GLY A 8 83.43 38.85 -53.74
CA GLY A 8 83.83 40.25 -53.94
C GLY A 8 83.37 40.79 -55.30
N GLN A 9 83.48 42.12 -55.49
CA GLN A 9 83.23 42.80 -56.76
C GLN A 9 84.51 42.85 -57.60
N GLN A 10 84.36 42.84 -58.93
CA GLN A 10 85.34 43.40 -59.86
C GLN A 10 84.63 44.34 -60.84
N GLN A 11 85.09 45.59 -60.90
CA GLN A 11 84.83 46.49 -62.01
C GLN A 11 85.94 46.31 -63.05
N ASN A 12 85.62 46.48 -64.34
CA ASN A 12 86.64 46.66 -65.37
C ASN A 12 86.22 47.79 -66.32
N GLN A 13 87.19 48.61 -66.70
CA GLN A 13 86.96 49.90 -67.36
C GLN A 13 86.94 49.78 -68.90
N PHE A 14 86.24 50.70 -69.56
CA PHE A 14 86.26 50.84 -71.02
C PHE A 14 87.39 51.76 -71.48
N SER A 15 88.13 51.36 -72.52
CA SER A 15 88.97 52.25 -73.34
C SER A 15 88.38 52.40 -74.74
N LYS A 16 88.24 53.64 -75.23
CA LYS A 16 87.72 53.94 -76.58
C LYS A 16 88.85 53.99 -77.61
N THR A 17 88.76 53.18 -78.65
CA THR A 17 89.45 53.39 -79.94
C THR A 17 88.48 53.06 -81.06
N GLN A 18 88.31 53.99 -82.00
CA GLN A 18 87.29 53.89 -83.04
C GLN A 18 87.87 53.22 -84.29
N THR A 19 87.64 51.91 -84.44
CA THR A 19 88.01 51.13 -85.63
C THR A 19 86.74 50.71 -86.38
N GLN A 20 86.67 50.97 -87.68
CA GLN A 20 85.57 50.49 -88.52
C GLN A 20 85.66 48.95 -88.66
N THR A 21 84.78 48.23 -87.97
CA THR A 21 84.75 46.76 -87.98
C THR A 21 83.88 46.24 -89.13
N LEU A 22 84.49 45.49 -90.05
CA LEU A 22 83.79 44.67 -91.03
C LEU A 22 83.15 43.47 -90.31
N ILE A 23 81.83 43.48 -90.14
CA ILE A 23 81.10 42.45 -89.39
C ILE A 23 80.88 41.21 -90.30
N PRO A 24 81.35 40.00 -89.91
CA PRO A 24 81.07 38.76 -90.64
C PRO A 24 79.59 38.44 -90.72
N LEU A 25 79.13 37.79 -91.80
CA LEU A 25 77.71 37.45 -91.99
C LEU A 25 77.14 36.58 -90.86
N SER A 26 77.96 35.73 -90.24
CA SER A 26 77.61 34.92 -89.06
C SER A 26 77.33 35.78 -87.83
N GLU A 27 78.14 36.79 -87.58
CA GLU A 27 77.99 37.71 -86.45
C GLU A 27 76.86 38.72 -86.70
N LEU A 28 76.69 39.16 -87.95
CA LEU A 28 75.53 39.92 -88.39
C LEU A 28 74.24 39.11 -88.22
N ASN A 29 74.24 37.81 -88.50
CA ASN A 29 73.12 36.91 -88.22
C ASN A 29 72.90 36.65 -86.72
N HIS A 30 73.96 36.60 -85.89
CA HIS A 30 73.81 36.50 -84.43
C HIS A 30 73.21 37.78 -83.82
N ILE A 31 73.66 38.95 -84.28
CA ILE A 31 73.06 40.25 -83.95
C ILE A 31 71.61 40.31 -84.43
N ARG A 32 71.33 39.83 -85.65
CA ARG A 32 69.97 39.69 -86.19
C ARG A 32 69.11 38.71 -85.38
N GLY A 33 69.70 37.67 -84.79
CA GLY A 33 69.03 36.73 -83.89
C GLY A 33 68.74 37.31 -82.50
N LYS A 34 69.60 38.21 -81.98
CA LYS A 34 69.31 38.99 -80.76
C LYS A 34 68.28 40.10 -81.00
N LEU A 35 68.27 40.72 -82.18
CA LEU A 35 67.30 41.76 -82.54
C LEU A 35 65.94 41.21 -83.06
N LYS A 36 65.93 40.02 -83.69
CA LYS A 36 64.72 39.23 -83.96
C LYS A 36 64.37 38.25 -82.83
N GLY A 37 65.05 38.34 -81.68
CA GLY A 37 64.71 37.64 -80.46
C GLY A 37 63.48 38.26 -79.80
N GLY A 38 62.35 38.26 -80.50
CA GLY A 38 61.08 38.76 -79.98
C GLY A 38 60.60 37.92 -78.79
N ASN A 39 59.72 38.51 -77.98
CA ASN A 39 59.23 37.99 -76.70
C ASN A 39 58.75 36.52 -76.73
N LEU A 40 58.33 36.01 -77.90
CA LEU A 40 57.94 34.63 -78.16
C LEU A 40 58.90 33.58 -77.56
N ALA A 41 60.22 33.70 -77.77
CA ALA A 41 61.18 32.68 -77.30
C ALA A 41 61.34 32.64 -75.77
N THR A 42 60.97 33.74 -75.09
CA THR A 42 60.88 33.83 -73.63
C THR A 42 59.52 33.34 -73.11
N GLU A 43 58.43 33.63 -73.83
CA GLU A 43 57.08 33.14 -73.51
C GLU A 43 56.96 31.62 -73.67
N GLU A 44 57.49 31.06 -74.77
CA GLU A 44 57.49 29.62 -75.05
C GLU A 44 58.25 28.83 -73.96
N ARG A 45 59.40 29.34 -73.50
CA ARG A 45 60.14 28.77 -72.35
C ARG A 45 59.38 28.90 -71.03
N LEU A 46 58.61 29.96 -70.83
CA LEU A 46 57.75 30.14 -69.67
C LEU A 46 56.58 29.15 -69.68
N LEU A 47 55.94 28.97 -70.84
CA LEU A 47 54.88 28.00 -71.09
C LEU A 47 55.37 26.56 -70.87
N ASP A 48 56.53 26.18 -71.43
CA ASP A 48 57.11 24.85 -71.21
C ASP A 48 57.50 24.63 -69.74
N LYS A 49 58.02 25.66 -69.05
CA LYS A 49 58.30 25.58 -67.60
C LYS A 49 57.01 25.42 -66.78
N MET A 50 55.93 26.10 -67.15
CA MET A 50 54.60 25.91 -66.53
C MET A 50 54.05 24.50 -66.80
N ARG A 51 54.19 23.99 -68.04
CA ARG A 51 53.77 22.65 -68.44
C ARG A 51 54.56 21.56 -67.71
N MET A 52 55.88 21.69 -67.62
CA MET A 52 56.71 20.77 -66.84
C MET A 52 56.39 20.85 -65.33
N LYS A 53 56.10 22.03 -64.79
CA LYS A 53 55.63 22.19 -63.41
C LYS A 53 54.29 21.48 -63.18
N ALA A 54 53.31 21.66 -64.07
CA ALA A 54 52.02 20.97 -64.00
C ALA A 54 52.18 19.44 -64.06
N ASN A 55 52.97 18.93 -65.02
CA ASN A 55 53.29 17.50 -65.13
C ASN A 55 53.99 16.96 -63.87
N SER A 56 54.85 17.77 -63.23
CA SER A 56 55.51 17.41 -61.97
C SER A 56 54.54 17.41 -60.79
N GLU A 57 53.62 18.37 -60.72
CA GLU A 57 52.58 18.44 -59.70
C GLU A 57 51.59 17.27 -59.82
N GLU A 58 51.22 16.88 -61.04
CA GLU A 58 50.40 15.69 -61.29
C GLU A 58 51.09 14.38 -60.90
N ARG A 59 52.39 14.26 -61.13
CA ARG A 59 53.17 13.10 -60.65
C ARG A 59 53.27 13.09 -59.13
N MET A 60 53.53 14.24 -58.51
CA MET A 60 53.59 14.39 -57.05
C MET A 60 52.27 14.02 -56.36
N LYS A 61 51.11 14.35 -56.95
CA LYS A 61 49.79 13.91 -56.44
C LYS A 61 49.64 12.39 -56.36
N ARG A 62 50.36 11.63 -57.20
CA ARG A 62 50.34 10.15 -57.23
C ARG A 62 51.40 9.52 -56.32
N TRP A 63 52.22 10.30 -55.61
CA TRP A 63 53.26 9.78 -54.73
C TRP A 63 52.72 9.56 -53.30
N PRO A 64 52.57 8.29 -52.85
CA PRO A 64 51.98 7.98 -51.55
C PRO A 64 52.87 8.36 -50.36
N THR A 65 54.14 8.68 -50.60
CA THR A 65 55.17 9.03 -49.61
C THR A 65 55.35 10.54 -49.41
N THR A 66 54.54 11.38 -50.04
CA THR A 66 54.60 12.84 -49.86
C THR A 66 54.14 13.23 -48.45
N ILE A 67 54.74 14.25 -47.82
CA ILE A 67 54.34 14.73 -46.47
C ILE A 67 52.83 15.05 -46.40
N ALA A 68 52.27 15.59 -47.47
CA ALA A 68 50.82 15.84 -47.59
C ALA A 68 50.00 14.54 -47.57
N ALA A 69 50.43 13.50 -48.29
CA ALA A 69 49.78 12.19 -48.32
C ALA A 69 49.87 11.48 -46.95
N TYR A 70 51.00 11.58 -46.24
CA TYR A 70 51.12 11.07 -44.87
C TYR A 70 50.20 11.80 -43.88
N LYS A 71 50.06 13.13 -43.98
CA LYS A 71 49.09 13.89 -43.18
C LYS A 71 47.66 13.44 -43.48
N GLN A 72 47.29 13.40 -44.76
CA GLN A 72 45.97 12.95 -45.20
C GLN A 72 45.64 11.54 -44.70
N LYS A 73 46.57 10.57 -44.84
CA LYS A 73 46.37 9.20 -44.36
C LYS A 73 46.25 9.10 -42.84
N ARG A 74 47.03 9.90 -42.10
CA ARG A 74 46.92 9.96 -40.63
C ARG A 74 45.59 10.56 -40.19
N ASP A 75 45.13 11.60 -40.87
CA ASP A 75 43.91 12.29 -40.52
C ASP A 75 42.66 11.47 -40.97
N GLN A 76 42.76 10.71 -42.07
CA GLN A 76 41.82 9.64 -42.45
C GLN A 76 41.76 8.54 -41.39
N HIS A 77 42.89 7.97 -40.96
CA HIS A 77 42.90 6.95 -39.90
C HIS A 77 42.35 7.47 -38.55
N ARG A 78 42.53 8.76 -38.25
CA ARG A 78 41.90 9.41 -37.08
C ARG A 78 40.38 9.49 -37.25
N PHE A 79 39.91 9.86 -38.44
CA PHE A 79 38.50 9.91 -38.78
C PHE A 79 37.86 8.51 -38.78
N GLU A 80 38.50 7.50 -39.36
CA GLU A 80 38.08 6.09 -39.35
C GLU A 80 37.96 5.58 -37.90
N LYS A 81 38.95 5.83 -37.04
CA LYS A 81 38.90 5.46 -35.62
C LYS A 81 37.78 6.20 -34.88
N PHE A 82 37.54 7.47 -35.19
CA PHE A 82 36.45 8.25 -34.59
C PHE A 82 35.08 7.74 -35.05
N ALA A 83 34.92 7.48 -36.35
CA ALA A 83 33.69 6.95 -36.93
C ALA A 83 33.36 5.55 -36.40
N ALA A 84 34.35 4.66 -36.25
CA ALA A 84 34.17 3.37 -35.61
C ALA A 84 33.73 3.53 -34.15
N ALA A 85 34.43 4.34 -33.35
CA ALA A 85 34.08 4.55 -31.94
C ALA A 85 32.71 5.23 -31.72
N GLU A 86 32.25 6.04 -32.67
CA GLU A 86 30.92 6.65 -32.65
C GLU A 86 29.82 5.67 -33.11
N GLU A 87 30.14 4.76 -34.03
CA GLU A 87 29.24 3.69 -34.44
C GLU A 87 29.09 2.63 -33.33
N ASP A 88 30.18 2.26 -32.65
CA ASP A 88 30.15 1.40 -31.46
C ASP A 88 29.23 2.00 -30.36
N ARG A 89 29.29 3.32 -30.15
CA ARG A 89 28.39 4.03 -29.22
C ARG A 89 26.93 3.95 -29.65
N ARG A 90 26.64 4.18 -30.93
CA ARG A 90 25.26 4.07 -31.45
C ARG A 90 24.71 2.66 -31.31
N GLN A 91 25.54 1.63 -31.47
CA GLN A 91 25.14 0.24 -31.24
C GLN A 91 24.78 0.04 -29.76
N ILE A 92 25.60 0.54 -28.83
CA ILE A 92 25.29 0.52 -27.38
C ILE A 92 24.00 1.29 -27.07
N ASP A 93 23.80 2.49 -27.63
CA ASP A 93 22.57 3.28 -27.43
C ASP A 93 21.32 2.53 -27.92
N ILE A 94 21.42 1.82 -29.07
CA ILE A 94 20.34 1.00 -29.63
C ILE A 94 20.07 -0.24 -28.75
N GLU A 95 21.11 -0.94 -28.31
CA GLU A 95 20.99 -2.10 -27.42
C GLU A 95 20.39 -1.70 -26.06
N GLU A 96 20.81 -0.57 -25.49
CA GLU A 96 20.24 -0.04 -24.25
C GLU A 96 18.79 0.40 -24.45
N GLU A 97 18.44 1.06 -25.57
CA GLU A 97 17.05 1.42 -25.86
C GLU A 97 16.15 0.18 -25.98
N ILE A 98 16.63 -0.89 -26.62
CA ILE A 98 15.93 -2.19 -26.70
C ILE A 98 15.75 -2.78 -25.30
N PHE A 99 16.82 -2.88 -24.50
CA PHE A 99 16.76 -3.41 -23.14
C PHE A 99 15.81 -2.61 -22.24
N GLN A 100 15.85 -1.27 -22.30
CA GLN A 100 14.94 -0.41 -21.54
C GLN A 100 13.48 -0.59 -22.00
N LYS A 101 13.21 -0.74 -23.30
CA LYS A 101 11.88 -1.07 -23.83
C LYS A 101 11.38 -2.42 -23.33
N GLU A 102 12.24 -3.44 -23.29
CA GLU A 102 11.91 -4.76 -22.75
C GLU A 102 11.62 -4.73 -21.25
N GLN A 103 12.46 -4.05 -20.44
CA GLN A 103 12.22 -3.89 -19.00
C GLN A 103 10.92 -3.13 -18.72
N LYS A 104 10.63 -2.08 -19.51
CA LYS A 104 9.36 -1.34 -19.43
C LYS A 104 8.18 -2.24 -19.81
N LYS A 105 8.32 -3.08 -20.84
CA LYS A 105 7.30 -4.05 -21.26
C LYS A 105 7.03 -5.08 -20.15
N ILE A 106 8.05 -5.71 -19.59
CA ILE A 106 7.92 -6.68 -18.48
C ILE A 106 7.26 -6.02 -17.26
N THR A 107 7.63 -4.77 -16.94
CA THR A 107 7.04 -4.03 -15.82
C THR A 107 5.56 -3.72 -16.07
N LEU A 108 5.19 -3.31 -17.29
CA LEU A 108 3.79 -3.09 -17.69
C LEU A 108 2.98 -4.40 -17.70
N GLU A 109 3.53 -5.49 -18.24
CA GLU A 109 2.87 -6.81 -18.26
C GLU A 109 2.62 -7.32 -16.84
N LYS A 110 3.60 -7.16 -15.92
CA LYS A 110 3.44 -7.49 -14.51
C LYS A 110 2.37 -6.63 -13.83
N ALA A 111 2.36 -5.32 -14.09
CA ALA A 111 1.36 -4.40 -13.53
C ALA A 111 -0.05 -4.71 -14.06
N ASN A 112 -0.20 -4.92 -15.38
CA ASN A 112 -1.47 -5.30 -16.00
C ASN A 112 -1.98 -6.64 -15.48
N LYS A 113 -1.09 -7.62 -15.32
CA LYS A 113 -1.42 -8.91 -14.69
C LYS A 113 -1.91 -8.71 -13.26
N GLN A 114 -1.22 -7.93 -12.44
CA GLN A 114 -1.64 -7.66 -11.07
C GLN A 114 -3.00 -6.96 -11.02
N ILE A 115 -3.23 -5.93 -11.84
CA ILE A 115 -4.53 -5.22 -11.93
C ILE A 115 -5.66 -6.20 -12.31
N TYR A 116 -5.39 -7.12 -13.24
CA TYR A 116 -6.35 -8.14 -13.65
C TYR A 116 -6.63 -9.17 -12.54
N GLU A 117 -5.59 -9.68 -11.88
CA GLU A 117 -5.72 -10.56 -10.70
C GLU A 117 -6.40 -9.85 -9.52
N ASP A 118 -6.25 -8.52 -9.41
CA ASP A 118 -6.88 -7.70 -8.40
C ASP A 118 -8.37 -7.40 -8.67
N SER A 119 -8.91 -7.71 -9.86
CA SER A 119 -10.33 -7.55 -10.18
C SER A 119 -11.21 -8.46 -9.31
N ASP A 120 -12.29 -7.92 -8.74
CA ASP A 120 -13.20 -8.66 -7.84
C ASP A 120 -13.79 -9.91 -8.49
N ARG A 121 -14.06 -9.86 -9.81
CA ARG A 121 -14.56 -11.01 -10.59
C ARG A 121 -13.53 -12.14 -10.67
N VAL A 122 -12.27 -11.76 -10.89
CA VAL A 122 -11.13 -12.68 -10.96
C VAL A 122 -10.81 -13.25 -9.57
N LYS A 123 -10.87 -12.43 -8.52
CA LYS A 123 -10.75 -12.87 -7.11
C LYS A 123 -11.85 -13.86 -6.70
N ALA A 124 -13.11 -13.57 -7.02
CA ALA A 124 -14.23 -14.46 -6.73
C ALA A 124 -14.06 -15.82 -7.42
N PHE A 125 -13.63 -15.83 -8.69
CA PHE A 125 -13.35 -17.04 -9.45
C PHE A 125 -12.16 -17.83 -8.88
N HIS A 126 -11.04 -17.18 -8.55
CA HIS A 126 -9.90 -17.82 -7.88
C HIS A 126 -10.30 -18.45 -6.54
N GLY A 127 -11.17 -17.80 -5.75
CA GLY A 127 -11.71 -18.36 -4.52
C GLY A 127 -12.51 -19.66 -4.73
N LYS A 128 -13.12 -19.85 -5.90
CA LYS A 128 -13.77 -21.12 -6.27
C LYS A 128 -12.81 -22.15 -6.86
N MET A 129 -11.73 -21.71 -7.50
CA MET A 129 -10.63 -22.59 -7.93
C MET A 129 -9.97 -23.23 -6.71
N LEU A 130 -9.60 -22.43 -5.70
CA LEU A 130 -9.11 -22.93 -4.42
C LEU A 130 -10.11 -23.85 -3.72
N PHE A 131 -11.42 -23.58 -3.82
CA PHE A 131 -12.43 -24.47 -3.28
C PHE A 131 -12.54 -25.82 -4.03
N SER A 132 -12.27 -25.85 -5.34
CA SER A 132 -12.13 -27.10 -6.10
C SER A 132 -10.95 -27.92 -5.59
N ASP A 133 -9.81 -27.26 -5.38
CA ASP A 133 -8.58 -27.87 -4.88
C ASP A 133 -8.79 -28.49 -3.49
N VAL A 134 -9.42 -27.75 -2.57
CA VAL A 134 -9.78 -28.25 -1.22
C VAL A 134 -10.76 -29.43 -1.25
N LEU A 135 -11.65 -29.50 -2.25
CA LEU A 135 -12.53 -30.67 -2.42
C LEU A 135 -11.74 -31.91 -2.87
N GLN A 136 -10.77 -31.74 -3.77
CA GLN A 136 -9.89 -32.85 -4.18
C GLN A 136 -9.03 -33.33 -3.00
N GLU A 137 -8.36 -32.42 -2.29
CA GLU A 137 -7.54 -32.77 -1.11
C GLU A 137 -8.38 -33.53 -0.05
N ARG A 138 -9.65 -33.15 0.11
CA ARG A 138 -10.59 -33.84 1.01
C ARG A 138 -10.88 -35.26 0.55
N ASP A 139 -11.11 -35.49 -0.74
CA ASP A 139 -11.36 -36.82 -1.28
C ASP A 139 -10.12 -37.73 -1.16
N GLU A 140 -8.92 -37.18 -1.38
CA GLU A 140 -7.64 -37.85 -1.13
C GLU A 140 -7.46 -38.19 0.37
N GLN A 141 -7.79 -37.27 1.28
CA GLN A 141 -7.78 -37.54 2.73
C GLN A 141 -8.76 -38.66 3.11
N ILE A 142 -9.96 -38.72 2.52
CA ILE A 142 -10.94 -39.79 2.76
C ILE A 142 -10.39 -41.15 2.29
N ILE A 143 -9.67 -41.19 1.17
CA ILE A 143 -9.01 -42.41 0.67
C ILE A 143 -7.89 -42.83 1.65
N MET A 144 -7.04 -41.90 2.08
CA MET A 144 -6.00 -42.18 3.08
C MET A 144 -6.57 -42.67 4.42
N GLU A 145 -7.69 -42.12 4.89
CA GLU A 145 -8.33 -42.53 6.14
C GLU A 145 -8.88 -43.96 6.04
N LYS A 146 -9.45 -44.35 4.89
CA LYS A 146 -9.88 -45.75 4.63
C LYS A 146 -8.69 -46.70 4.68
N TYR A 147 -7.62 -46.39 3.94
CA TYR A 147 -6.40 -47.20 3.93
C TYR A 147 -5.78 -47.34 5.33
N LYS A 148 -5.74 -46.25 6.11
CA LYS A 148 -5.30 -46.27 7.51
C LYS A 148 -6.16 -47.20 8.38
N LYS A 149 -7.48 -47.21 8.20
CA LYS A 149 -8.40 -48.11 8.92
C LYS A 149 -8.19 -49.58 8.53
N GLU A 150 -7.88 -49.85 7.27
CA GLU A 150 -7.55 -51.21 6.80
C GLU A 150 -6.23 -51.71 7.41
N LEU A 151 -5.18 -50.88 7.42
CA LEU A 151 -3.91 -51.21 8.09
C LEU A 151 -4.07 -51.44 9.60
N LEU A 152 -4.88 -50.62 10.28
CA LEU A 152 -5.15 -50.81 11.72
C LEU A 152 -5.87 -52.13 12.00
N LYS A 153 -6.84 -52.52 11.16
CA LYS A 153 -7.48 -53.84 11.27
C LYS A 153 -6.49 -54.99 11.09
N GLN A 154 -5.63 -54.92 10.08
CA GLN A 154 -4.57 -55.92 9.87
C GLN A 154 -3.63 -56.00 11.09
N GLN A 155 -3.30 -54.87 11.71
CA GLN A 155 -2.50 -54.84 12.94
C GLN A 155 -3.24 -55.45 14.14
N GLU A 156 -4.54 -55.19 14.29
CA GLU A 156 -5.40 -55.80 15.32
C GLU A 156 -5.53 -57.32 15.13
N GLU A 157 -5.71 -57.80 13.89
CA GLU A 157 -5.75 -59.22 13.53
C GLU A 157 -4.43 -59.93 13.88
N ILE A 158 -3.28 -59.35 13.54
CA ILE A 158 -1.95 -59.88 13.91
C ILE A 158 -1.78 -59.91 15.45
N TYR A 159 -2.23 -58.86 16.15
CA TYR A 159 -2.15 -58.82 17.61
C TYR A 159 -3.04 -59.87 18.28
N GLN A 160 -4.23 -60.14 17.73
CA GLN A 160 -5.12 -61.22 18.18
C GLN A 160 -4.46 -62.59 18.01
N GLN A 161 -3.86 -62.87 16.84
CA GLN A 161 -3.14 -64.12 16.59
C GLN A 161 -2.00 -64.34 17.61
N ILE A 162 -1.18 -63.32 17.86
CA ILE A 162 -0.10 -63.39 18.85
C ILE A 162 -0.65 -63.64 20.27
N LEU A 163 -1.80 -63.08 20.61
CA LEU A 163 -2.44 -63.28 21.91
C LEU A 163 -2.99 -64.72 22.05
N GLU A 164 -3.61 -65.25 21.00
CA GLU A 164 -4.08 -66.64 20.95
C GLU A 164 -2.92 -67.63 21.09
N GLU A 165 -1.81 -67.44 20.36
CA GLU A 165 -0.59 -68.25 20.51
C GLU A 165 -0.03 -68.21 21.95
N GLN A 166 -0.04 -67.05 22.60
CA GLN A 166 0.41 -66.91 24.00
C GLN A 166 -0.50 -67.62 25.00
N LEU A 167 -1.82 -67.63 24.75
CA LEU A 167 -2.79 -68.35 25.58
C LEU A 167 -2.62 -69.87 25.41
N ASP A 168 -2.49 -70.36 24.18
CA ASP A 168 -2.21 -71.77 23.88
C ASP A 168 -0.89 -72.24 24.53
N GLU A 169 0.17 -71.44 24.43
CA GLU A 169 1.43 -71.71 25.13
C GLU A 169 1.26 -71.79 26.65
N TYR A 170 0.44 -70.90 27.23
CA TYR A 170 0.17 -70.89 28.67
C TYR A 170 -0.60 -72.13 29.11
N ASP A 171 -1.65 -72.51 28.38
CA ASP A 171 -2.46 -73.69 28.68
C ASP A 171 -1.65 -74.98 28.52
N GLN A 172 -0.79 -75.09 27.50
CA GLN A 172 0.16 -76.20 27.39
C GLN A 172 1.09 -76.27 28.61
N LYS A 173 1.65 -75.14 29.06
CA LYS A 173 2.50 -75.06 30.27
C LYS A 173 1.70 -75.44 31.53
N GLN A 174 0.42 -75.11 31.63
CA GLN A 174 -0.43 -75.52 32.75
C GLN A 174 -0.74 -77.02 32.73
N ILE A 175 -1.07 -77.59 31.56
CA ILE A 175 -1.30 -79.04 31.41
C ILE A 175 -0.04 -79.83 31.81
N VAL A 176 1.15 -79.38 31.40
CA VAL A 176 2.42 -80.00 31.81
C VAL A 176 2.63 -79.91 33.33
N LYS A 177 2.41 -78.75 33.94
CA LYS A 177 2.47 -78.58 35.41
C LYS A 177 1.49 -79.48 36.15
N GLN A 178 0.24 -79.57 35.67
CA GLN A 178 -0.78 -80.44 36.26
C GLN A 178 -0.41 -81.92 36.16
N LYS A 179 0.05 -82.38 34.99
CA LYS A 179 0.56 -83.76 34.80
C LYS A 179 1.71 -84.07 35.76
N HIS A 180 2.67 -83.15 35.91
CA HIS A 180 3.79 -83.30 36.84
C HIS A 180 3.33 -83.34 38.31
N GLN A 181 2.36 -82.52 38.72
CA GLN A 181 1.77 -82.58 40.05
C GLN A 181 1.01 -83.89 40.29
N GLN A 182 0.27 -84.40 39.29
CA GLN A 182 -0.43 -85.69 39.38
C GLN A 182 0.55 -86.86 39.52
N GLN A 183 1.67 -86.85 38.76
CA GLN A 183 2.75 -87.82 38.91
C GLN A 183 3.34 -87.79 40.33
N LYS A 184 3.72 -86.61 40.85
CA LYS A 184 4.22 -86.48 42.23
C LYS A 184 3.22 -86.94 43.29
N LYS A 185 1.92 -86.65 43.12
CA LYS A 185 0.86 -87.15 44.02
C LYS A 185 0.76 -88.68 43.99
N LYS A 186 0.94 -89.30 42.82
CA LYS A 186 0.98 -90.76 42.68
C LYS A 186 2.21 -91.35 43.37
N GLU A 187 3.40 -90.81 43.10
CA GLU A 187 4.66 -91.21 43.76
C GLU A 187 4.56 -91.09 45.29
N GLN A 188 4.01 -90.00 45.81
CA GLN A 188 3.77 -89.81 47.25
C GLN A 188 2.80 -90.85 47.81
N LYS A 189 1.70 -91.16 47.09
CA LYS A 189 0.75 -92.20 47.50
C LYS A 189 1.41 -93.58 47.54
N ASP A 190 2.21 -93.91 46.54
CA ASP A 190 2.91 -95.19 46.43
C ASP A 190 3.99 -95.31 47.54
N MET A 191 4.69 -94.22 47.88
CA MET A 191 5.63 -94.15 49.01
C MET A 191 4.92 -94.29 50.37
N LEU A 192 3.81 -93.59 50.59
CA LEU A 192 3.01 -93.72 51.82
C LEU A 192 2.46 -95.15 51.98
N HIS A 193 2.10 -95.80 50.87
CA HIS A 193 1.64 -97.20 50.90
C HIS A 193 2.76 -98.13 51.38
N LYS A 194 3.97 -98.02 50.81
CA LYS A 194 5.15 -98.77 51.25
C LYS A 194 5.50 -98.51 52.72
N GLN A 195 5.50 -97.25 53.16
CA GLN A 195 5.74 -96.91 54.57
C GLN A 195 4.69 -97.54 55.51
N HIS A 196 3.44 -97.62 55.08
CA HIS A 196 2.38 -98.27 55.84
C HIS A 196 2.51 -99.80 55.87
N GLU A 197 3.04 -100.42 54.81
CA GLU A 197 3.40 -101.84 54.81
C GLU A 197 4.59 -102.12 55.74
N GLU A 198 5.68 -101.35 55.63
CA GLU A 198 6.81 -101.43 56.57
C GLU A 198 6.38 -101.23 58.04
N MET A 199 5.44 -100.31 58.31
CA MET A 199 4.87 -100.10 59.64
C MET A 199 4.12 -101.34 60.15
N LYS A 200 3.38 -102.05 59.29
CA LYS A 200 2.74 -103.32 59.66
C LYS A 200 3.77 -104.40 59.96
N GLU A 201 4.83 -104.51 59.18
CA GLU A 201 5.93 -105.46 59.45
C GLU A 201 6.67 -105.13 60.74
N LYS A 202 6.95 -103.85 61.00
CA LYS A 202 7.53 -103.34 62.26
C LYS A 202 6.61 -103.60 63.46
N TYR A 203 5.29 -103.51 63.29
CA TYR A 203 4.33 -103.88 64.33
C TYR A 203 4.27 -105.39 64.57
N LEU A 204 4.28 -106.21 63.51
CA LEU A 204 4.31 -107.67 63.60
C LEU A 204 5.60 -108.22 64.20
N THR A 205 6.74 -107.54 63.99
CA THR A 205 8.01 -107.87 64.65
C THR A 205 8.01 -107.46 66.11
N LYS A 206 7.57 -106.24 66.44
CA LYS A 206 7.34 -105.83 67.84
C LYS A 206 6.42 -106.78 68.61
N LEU A 207 5.31 -107.24 68.03
CA LEU A 207 4.42 -108.18 68.69
C LEU A 207 5.08 -109.56 68.98
N LYS A 208 6.09 -109.95 68.19
CA LYS A 208 6.93 -111.13 68.47
C LYS A 208 7.95 -110.83 69.56
N GLU A 209 8.56 -109.64 69.56
CA GLU A 209 9.49 -109.18 70.60
C GLU A 209 8.79 -109.04 71.96
N GLU A 210 7.64 -108.38 72.04
CA GLU A 210 6.80 -108.25 73.24
C GLU A 210 6.38 -109.61 73.82
N ARG A 211 6.16 -110.62 72.95
CA ARG A 211 5.90 -112.00 73.40
C ARG A 211 7.12 -112.62 74.08
N ILE A 212 8.32 -112.43 73.53
CA ILE A 212 9.58 -112.90 74.11
C ILE A 212 9.90 -112.13 75.40
N GLU A 213 9.66 -110.81 75.39
CA GLU A 213 9.89 -109.94 76.54
C GLU A 213 8.90 -110.22 77.68
N GLY A 214 7.65 -110.59 77.38
CA GLY A 214 6.68 -111.06 78.37
C GLY A 214 7.08 -112.38 79.05
N GLU A 215 7.84 -113.25 78.37
CA GLU A 215 8.45 -114.45 78.97
C GLU A 215 9.63 -114.05 79.90
N LEU A 216 10.42 -113.04 79.55
CA LEU A 216 11.50 -112.45 80.35
C LEU A 216 11.03 -111.64 81.57
N ILE A 217 9.94 -110.87 81.45
CA ILE A 217 9.39 -110.06 82.54
C ILE A 217 8.80 -110.97 83.63
N LYS A 218 8.23 -112.13 83.27
CA LYS A 218 7.84 -113.17 84.24
C LYS A 218 9.02 -113.70 85.08
N GLN A 219 10.26 -113.62 84.57
CA GLN A 219 11.45 -113.91 85.36
C GLN A 219 11.79 -112.70 86.26
N LYS A 220 11.98 -111.51 85.68
CA LYS A 220 12.40 -110.30 86.44
C LYS A 220 11.44 -109.82 87.54
N VAL A 221 10.13 -110.05 87.40
CA VAL A 221 9.14 -109.67 88.44
C VAL A 221 9.31 -110.48 89.73
N LYS A 222 9.93 -111.67 89.68
CA LYS A 222 10.31 -112.38 90.90
C LYS A 222 11.44 -111.68 91.65
N ASP A 223 12.38 -111.08 90.93
CA ASP A 223 13.59 -110.50 91.50
C ASP A 223 13.34 -109.08 92.07
N ALA A 224 12.53 -108.26 91.38
CA ALA A 224 12.34 -106.84 91.73
C ALA A 224 11.51 -106.60 93.01
N LEU A 225 10.73 -107.58 93.47
CA LEU A 225 9.89 -107.46 94.68
C LEU A 225 10.73 -107.35 95.97
N GLU A 226 12.03 -107.62 95.90
CA GLU A 226 12.97 -107.60 97.04
C GLU A 226 13.61 -106.22 97.29
N GLU A 227 13.63 -105.29 96.31
CA GLU A 227 14.39 -104.03 96.42
C GLU A 227 13.59 -102.80 96.86
N ASP A 228 12.30 -102.71 96.51
CA ASP A 228 11.55 -101.43 96.46
C ASP A 228 11.22 -100.80 97.83
N GLN A 229 11.47 -101.52 98.93
CA GLN A 229 11.14 -101.09 100.30
C GLN A 229 12.01 -99.94 100.86
N LYS A 230 13.00 -99.44 100.11
CA LYS A 230 14.07 -98.56 100.66
C LYS A 230 13.95 -97.05 100.37
N ILE A 231 13.27 -96.60 99.30
CA ILE A 231 13.59 -95.29 98.69
C ILE A 231 12.73 -94.09 99.17
N GLN A 232 11.52 -94.28 99.70
CA GLN A 232 10.49 -93.20 99.77
C GLN A 232 10.77 -91.95 100.66
N ARG A 233 11.85 -91.86 101.43
CA ARG A 233 11.94 -90.89 102.56
C ARG A 233 12.46 -89.45 102.24
N LEU A 234 12.93 -89.14 101.03
CA LEU A 234 13.87 -88.02 100.80
C LEU A 234 13.34 -86.70 100.17
N LYS A 235 12.03 -86.49 99.94
CA LYS A 235 11.56 -85.50 98.92
C LYS A 235 10.94 -84.15 99.36
N GLN A 236 10.78 -83.80 100.64
CA GLN A 236 9.76 -82.79 101.05
C GLN A 236 10.16 -81.29 101.19
N GLU A 237 11.43 -80.87 101.15
CA GLU A 237 11.84 -79.56 101.74
C GLU A 237 11.84 -78.28 100.85
N LYS A 238 11.76 -78.35 99.51
CA LYS A 238 12.29 -77.27 98.62
C LYS A 238 11.38 -76.09 98.17
N ILE A 239 10.16 -75.91 98.69
CA ILE A 239 9.09 -75.18 97.95
C ILE A 239 8.91 -73.67 98.29
N LEU A 240 9.44 -73.13 99.39
CA LEU A 240 8.88 -71.91 100.02
C LEU A 240 9.32 -70.51 99.50
N GLU A 241 10.32 -70.38 98.63
CA GLU A 241 11.14 -69.14 98.55
C GLU A 241 10.63 -68.03 97.58
N ASN A 242 9.82 -68.36 96.56
CA ASN A 242 9.78 -67.60 95.30
C ASN A 242 8.77 -66.41 95.19
N GLN A 243 7.99 -66.07 96.22
CA GLN A 243 6.75 -65.25 96.03
C GLN A 243 6.86 -63.72 96.15
N ARG A 244 7.97 -63.11 96.56
CA ARG A 244 8.01 -61.69 97.02
C ARG A 244 8.27 -60.59 95.98
N LEU A 245 8.76 -60.89 94.77
CA LEU A 245 9.41 -59.87 93.91
C LEU A 245 8.50 -59.01 93.01
N VAL A 246 7.21 -59.31 92.87
CA VAL A 246 6.40 -58.84 91.72
C VAL A 246 5.68 -57.49 91.91
N GLN A 247 5.49 -56.99 93.14
CA GLN A 247 4.54 -55.89 93.41
C GLN A 247 5.02 -54.46 93.12
N LEU A 248 6.33 -54.19 92.97
CA LEU A 248 6.87 -52.82 93.00
C LEU A 248 6.76 -52.01 91.68
N ALA A 249 6.45 -52.66 90.55
CA ALA A 249 6.71 -52.09 89.22
C ALA A 249 5.59 -51.25 88.58
N ASN A 250 4.39 -51.17 89.16
CA ASN A 250 3.19 -50.71 88.44
C ASN A 250 2.81 -49.21 88.59
N ASP A 251 3.37 -48.47 89.55
CA ASP A 251 2.85 -47.13 89.88
C ASP A 251 3.40 -45.97 89.03
N GLN A 252 4.53 -46.13 88.34
CA GLN A 252 5.23 -45.03 87.65
C GLN A 252 4.64 -44.59 86.30
N LEU A 253 3.59 -45.25 85.79
CA LEU A 253 3.10 -45.05 84.41
C LEU A 253 1.97 -44.00 84.27
N LYS A 254 1.45 -43.44 85.37
CA LYS A 254 0.23 -42.58 85.33
C LYS A 254 0.48 -41.09 85.07
N ASP A 255 1.61 -40.53 85.50
CA ASP A 255 1.80 -39.07 85.54
C ASP A 255 2.13 -38.43 84.17
N PHE A 256 2.65 -39.20 83.21
CA PHE A 256 3.11 -38.68 81.91
C PHE A 256 1.98 -38.19 80.98
N LYS A 257 0.71 -38.60 81.22
CA LYS A 257 -0.40 -38.37 80.28
C LYS A 257 -1.12 -37.02 80.41
N VAL A 258 -0.84 -36.22 81.44
CA VAL A 258 -1.57 -34.96 81.68
C VAL A 258 -0.98 -33.77 80.91
N GLN A 259 0.33 -33.75 80.63
CA GLN A 259 1.02 -32.56 80.12
C GLN A 259 0.81 -32.24 78.62
N GLN A 260 0.37 -33.19 77.78
CA GLN A 260 0.21 -32.91 76.34
C GLN A 260 -1.05 -32.09 75.98
N LYS A 261 -2.15 -32.22 76.72
CA LYS A 261 -3.45 -31.62 76.34
C LYS A 261 -3.57 -30.09 76.42
N ILE A 262 -2.54 -29.40 76.93
CA ILE A 262 -2.56 -27.95 77.13
C ILE A 262 -1.96 -27.18 75.93
N LYS A 263 -1.02 -27.77 75.19
CA LYS A 263 -0.29 -27.08 74.10
C LYS A 263 -1.06 -26.95 72.78
N GLU A 264 -2.16 -27.67 72.61
CA GLU A 264 -2.88 -27.76 71.33
C GLU A 264 -3.93 -26.65 71.15
N LYS A 265 -4.40 -26.02 72.23
CA LYS A 265 -5.47 -25.00 72.17
C LYS A 265 -5.01 -23.57 71.85
N GLU A 266 -3.71 -23.28 71.87
CA GLU A 266 -3.18 -21.91 71.70
C GLU A 266 -2.79 -21.53 70.26
N GLN A 267 -2.91 -22.46 69.30
CA GLN A 267 -2.50 -22.23 67.91
C GLN A 267 -3.67 -21.90 66.96
N ASP A 268 -4.88 -22.41 67.19
CA ASP A 268 -6.02 -22.23 66.28
C ASP A 268 -6.66 -20.81 66.32
N GLU A 269 -6.61 -20.09 67.45
CA GLU A 269 -7.19 -18.73 67.50
C GLU A 269 -6.41 -17.69 66.68
N LYS A 270 -5.12 -17.93 66.41
CA LYS A 270 -4.25 -16.96 65.71
C LYS A 270 -4.49 -16.90 64.19
N ILE A 271 -5.08 -17.94 63.60
CA ILE A 271 -5.33 -18.02 62.15
C ILE A 271 -6.62 -17.28 61.75
N ARG A 272 -7.62 -17.22 62.65
CA ARG A 272 -8.92 -16.59 62.38
C ARG A 272 -8.86 -15.05 62.31
N LEU A 273 -8.01 -14.42 63.11
CA LEU A 273 -7.89 -12.94 63.21
C LEU A 273 -7.20 -12.27 62.00
N HIS A 274 -6.57 -13.03 61.11
CA HIS A 274 -5.79 -12.50 59.99
C HIS A 274 -6.58 -12.36 58.67
N ALA A 275 -7.78 -12.96 58.59
CA ALA A 275 -8.66 -12.90 57.41
C ALA A 275 -9.52 -11.63 57.38
N GLU A 276 -10.17 -11.26 58.49
CA GLU A 276 -11.07 -10.10 58.61
C GLU A 276 -10.39 -8.76 58.27
N LYS A 277 -9.10 -8.61 58.59
CA LYS A 277 -8.34 -7.39 58.29
C LYS A 277 -8.12 -7.13 56.80
N LYS A 278 -8.28 -8.13 55.92
CA LYS A 278 -7.94 -8.01 54.50
C LYS A 278 -9.12 -7.55 53.63
N GLN A 279 -10.37 -7.81 54.04
CA GLN A 279 -11.57 -7.39 53.30
C GLN A 279 -11.93 -5.90 53.52
N ARG A 280 -11.82 -5.38 54.75
CA ARG A 280 -12.13 -3.97 55.09
C ARG A 280 -11.29 -2.90 54.36
N ILE A 281 -10.17 -3.28 53.74
CA ILE A 281 -9.26 -2.34 53.04
C ILE A 281 -9.64 -2.18 51.56
N ALA A 282 -10.40 -3.12 50.97
CA ALA A 282 -10.80 -3.07 49.57
C ALA A 282 -12.01 -2.15 49.32
N GLU A 283 -13.03 -2.20 50.18
CA GLU A 283 -14.28 -1.44 49.99
C GLU A 283 -14.09 0.07 50.19
N MET A 284 -13.16 0.47 51.08
CA MET A 284 -12.82 1.87 51.37
C MET A 284 -12.10 2.61 50.22
N ARG A 285 -11.69 1.92 49.14
CA ARG A 285 -11.09 2.57 47.95
C ARG A 285 -12.11 2.92 46.88
N LYS A 286 -13.17 2.11 46.71
CA LYS A 286 -14.13 2.27 45.62
C LYS A 286 -15.06 3.48 45.80
N VAL A 287 -15.49 3.77 47.02
CA VAL A 287 -16.41 4.88 47.35
C VAL A 287 -15.75 6.27 47.22
N ARG A 288 -14.41 6.34 47.08
CA ARG A 288 -13.66 7.61 47.04
C ARG A 288 -13.34 8.15 45.64
N GLU A 289 -13.61 7.36 44.60
CA GLU A 289 -13.36 7.74 43.21
C GLU A 289 -14.63 8.30 42.54
N ASP A 290 -15.79 7.65 42.74
CA ASP A 290 -17.07 8.05 42.12
C ASP A 290 -17.54 9.45 42.54
N LEU A 291 -17.33 9.85 43.80
CA LEU A 291 -17.72 11.18 44.31
C LEU A 291 -16.90 12.34 43.69
N LYS A 292 -15.69 12.08 43.19
CA LYS A 292 -14.84 13.11 42.56
C LYS A 292 -15.11 13.32 41.06
N PHE A 293 -15.94 12.45 40.47
CA PHE A 293 -16.29 12.51 39.05
C PHE A 293 -17.50 13.41 38.81
N HIS A 294 -18.55 13.30 39.63
CA HIS A 294 -19.79 14.07 39.45
C HIS A 294 -19.65 15.59 39.75
N GLU A 295 -18.88 15.99 40.77
CA GLU A 295 -18.66 17.42 41.10
C GLU A 295 -18.06 18.24 39.94
N LYS A 296 -17.26 17.60 39.07
CA LYS A 296 -16.63 18.28 37.92
C LYS A 296 -17.55 18.47 36.71
N GLN A 297 -18.69 17.80 36.67
CA GLN A 297 -19.62 17.87 35.54
C GLN A 297 -20.65 19.00 35.71
N GLU A 298 -21.10 19.25 36.94
CA GLU A 298 -22.10 20.29 37.26
C GLU A 298 -21.59 21.74 37.05
N GLN A 299 -20.28 21.98 37.21
CA GLN A 299 -19.71 23.33 37.07
C GLN A 299 -19.62 23.80 35.60
N ARG A 300 -19.69 22.91 34.61
CA ARG A 300 -19.73 23.30 33.18
C ARG A 300 -21.10 23.78 32.71
N GLN A 301 -22.19 23.28 33.29
CA GLN A 301 -23.54 23.62 32.81
C GLN A 301 -23.96 25.05 33.19
N LYS A 302 -23.61 25.51 34.41
CA LYS A 302 -23.98 26.84 34.95
C LYS A 302 -23.34 28.04 34.23
N LEU A 303 -22.44 27.80 33.27
CA LEU A 303 -21.83 28.83 32.40
C LEU A 303 -22.63 29.05 31.10
N ILE A 304 -23.41 28.07 30.65
CA ILE A 304 -24.15 28.10 29.38
C ILE A 304 -25.44 28.92 29.52
N ASP A 305 -26.18 28.74 30.62
CA ASP A 305 -27.49 29.38 30.82
C ASP A 305 -27.40 30.91 31.00
N ARG A 306 -26.24 31.41 31.44
CA ARG A 306 -26.01 32.84 31.74
C ARG A 306 -25.82 33.70 30.49
N GLN A 307 -25.53 33.08 29.35
CA GLN A 307 -25.26 33.78 28.08
C GLN A 307 -26.53 33.96 27.23
N ILE A 308 -27.58 33.18 27.50
CA ILE A 308 -28.88 33.27 26.82
C ILE A 308 -29.66 34.51 27.27
N GLN A 309 -29.59 34.86 28.56
CA GLN A 309 -30.36 35.97 29.15
C GLN A 309 -29.90 37.39 28.72
N GLN A 310 -28.69 37.54 28.18
CA GLN A 310 -28.21 38.85 27.71
C GLN A 310 -28.72 39.25 26.31
N LEU A 311 -29.24 38.31 25.51
CA LEU A 311 -29.69 38.58 24.14
C LEU A 311 -31.15 39.10 24.05
N GLU A 312 -31.98 38.90 25.07
CA GLU A 312 -33.39 39.35 25.05
C GLU A 312 -33.59 40.83 25.38
N ILE A 313 -32.64 41.47 26.09
CA ILE A 313 -32.80 42.84 26.61
C ILE A 313 -32.66 43.91 25.50
N VAL A 314 -31.84 43.64 24.47
CA VAL A 314 -31.58 44.59 23.37
C VAL A 314 -32.81 44.80 22.46
N LYS A 315 -33.74 43.84 22.42
CA LYS A 315 -34.87 43.84 21.48
C LYS A 315 -36.07 44.72 21.89
N LYS A 316 -36.11 45.23 23.13
CA LYS A 316 -37.27 45.96 23.68
C LYS A 316 -37.16 47.49 23.69
N ALA A 317 -36.07 48.08 23.17
CA ALA A 317 -35.76 49.51 23.34
C ALA A 317 -35.96 50.40 22.10
N GLN A 318 -36.55 49.90 21.01
CA GLN A 318 -36.61 50.62 19.71
C GLN A 318 -38.01 51.10 19.27
N GLU A 319 -39.09 50.84 20.02
CA GLU A 319 -40.47 51.09 19.54
C GLU A 319 -41.16 52.37 20.07
N GLU A 320 -40.54 53.16 20.97
CA GLU A 320 -41.25 54.25 21.70
C GLU A 320 -41.12 55.69 21.15
N HIS A 321 -40.33 55.98 20.10
CA HIS A 321 -40.03 57.37 19.70
C HIS A 321 -40.99 58.01 18.66
N LEU A 322 -41.96 57.30 18.08
CA LEU A 322 -42.61 57.75 16.81
C LEU A 322 -43.72 58.82 16.93
N ASN A 323 -44.24 59.15 18.12
CA ASN A 323 -45.62 59.67 18.29
C ASN A 323 -45.80 61.14 18.78
N LYS A 324 -45.04 62.16 18.33
CA LYS A 324 -45.13 63.52 18.95
C LYS A 324 -45.01 64.84 18.15
N GLN A 325 -45.04 64.90 16.80
CA GLN A 325 -44.63 66.14 16.07
C GLN A 325 -45.58 66.76 15.00
N ILE A 326 -46.90 66.51 14.99
CA ILE A 326 -47.76 66.85 13.80
C ILE A 326 -48.67 68.11 13.89
N ILE A 327 -48.87 68.78 15.04
CA ILE A 327 -50.09 69.60 15.26
C ILE A 327 -49.97 71.15 15.12
N GLU A 328 -48.79 71.77 15.02
CA GLU A 328 -48.62 73.20 15.43
C GLU A 328 -48.64 74.33 14.35
N ALA A 329 -48.96 74.06 13.07
CA ALA A 329 -48.44 74.88 11.95
C ALA A 329 -49.36 75.89 11.20
N GLN A 330 -50.58 76.25 11.65
CA GLN A 330 -51.65 76.72 10.73
C GLN A 330 -52.19 78.18 10.76
N VAL A 331 -51.60 79.15 11.49
CA VAL A 331 -52.34 80.41 11.82
C VAL A 331 -51.55 81.75 11.65
N LYS A 332 -51.70 82.47 10.51
CA LYS A 332 -51.34 83.91 10.25
C LYS A 332 -51.47 84.30 8.75
N ALA A 333 -51.97 85.50 8.35
CA ALA A 333 -51.83 85.99 6.95
C ALA A 333 -52.04 87.50 6.53
N GLU A 334 -53.16 88.20 6.81
CA GLU A 334 -53.95 88.84 5.70
C GLU A 334 -53.86 90.37 5.32
N GLU A 335 -53.55 91.33 6.20
CA GLU A 335 -54.27 92.64 6.28
C GLU A 335 -54.09 93.80 5.22
N VAL A 336 -53.32 93.68 4.13
CA VAL A 336 -52.46 94.81 3.62
C VAL A 336 -53.05 95.90 2.65
N GLU A 337 -54.32 95.93 2.21
CA GLU A 337 -54.65 96.41 0.82
C GLU A 337 -54.82 97.93 0.40
N LYS A 338 -54.98 98.95 1.26
CA LYS A 338 -55.86 100.14 0.95
C LYS A 338 -55.40 101.40 0.15
N ILE A 339 -54.15 101.64 -0.25
CA ILE A 339 -53.61 103.03 -0.47
C ILE A 339 -53.80 103.75 -1.86
N LYS A 340 -54.36 103.14 -2.91
CA LYS A 340 -53.96 103.44 -4.33
C LYS A 340 -54.52 104.65 -5.14
N LYS A 341 -55.53 105.43 -4.73
CA LYS A 341 -56.49 106.01 -5.73
C LYS A 341 -56.20 107.35 -6.46
N GLN A 342 -55.45 108.32 -5.90
CA GLN A 342 -55.55 109.74 -6.36
C GLN A 342 -54.60 110.21 -7.49
N LYS A 343 -53.54 109.48 -7.87
CA LYS A 343 -52.51 109.93 -8.84
C LYS A 343 -52.95 110.06 -10.33
N LYS A 344 -54.25 110.12 -10.63
CA LYS A 344 -54.76 109.63 -11.92
C LYS A 344 -54.90 110.65 -13.06
N GLU A 345 -55.04 111.94 -12.76
CA GLU A 345 -55.76 112.85 -13.67
C GLU A 345 -54.86 113.81 -14.48
N GLN A 346 -53.88 114.48 -13.86
CA GLN A 346 -52.87 115.29 -14.57
C GLN A 346 -52.06 114.47 -15.60
N MET A 347 -52.04 113.15 -15.42
CA MET A 347 -51.44 112.18 -16.34
C MET A 347 -52.02 112.27 -17.77
N PHE A 348 -53.30 112.60 -17.94
CA PHE A 348 -54.01 112.45 -19.22
C PHE A 348 -53.53 113.37 -20.36
N LYS A 349 -53.05 114.59 -20.08
CA LYS A 349 -52.66 115.54 -21.15
C LYS A 349 -51.25 115.28 -21.68
N VAL A 350 -50.31 114.88 -20.81
CA VAL A 350 -48.98 114.41 -21.22
C VAL A 350 -49.09 113.12 -22.05
N ILE A 351 -50.12 112.29 -21.78
CA ILE A 351 -50.39 111.08 -22.53
C ILE A 351 -50.67 111.35 -24.02
N GLU A 352 -51.43 112.39 -24.40
CA GLU A 352 -51.85 112.56 -25.82
C GLU A 352 -50.73 112.99 -26.76
N TYR A 353 -49.89 113.96 -26.37
CA TYR A 353 -48.73 114.33 -27.18
C TYR A 353 -47.69 113.18 -27.23
N SER A 354 -47.51 112.48 -26.10
CA SER A 354 -46.69 111.26 -26.05
C SER A 354 -47.23 110.15 -26.96
N ARG A 355 -48.56 109.97 -27.07
CA ARG A 355 -49.18 108.97 -27.94
C ARG A 355 -48.80 109.15 -29.39
N LYS A 356 -48.87 110.37 -29.94
CA LYS A 356 -48.65 110.57 -31.39
C LYS A 356 -47.21 110.23 -31.82
N ILE A 357 -46.20 110.65 -31.04
CA ILE A 357 -44.80 110.27 -31.28
C ILE A 357 -44.60 108.76 -31.02
N LYS A 358 -45.26 108.21 -29.98
CA LYS A 358 -45.25 106.75 -29.74
C LYS A 358 -45.83 105.98 -30.90
N ASP A 359 -46.89 106.44 -31.56
CA ASP A 359 -47.54 105.68 -32.64
C ASP A 359 -46.64 105.61 -33.89
N GLU A 360 -45.92 106.68 -34.24
CA GLU A 360 -44.93 106.66 -35.34
C GLU A 360 -43.69 105.81 -35.03
N VAL A 361 -43.16 105.91 -33.80
CA VAL A 361 -42.06 105.06 -33.32
C VAL A 361 -42.51 103.60 -33.31
N LYS A 362 -43.70 103.32 -32.77
CA LYS A 362 -44.33 101.99 -32.72
C LYS A 362 -44.62 101.42 -34.10
N GLU A 363 -44.91 102.22 -35.13
CA GLU A 363 -45.08 101.70 -36.48
C GLU A 363 -43.73 101.27 -37.10
N LYS A 364 -42.66 102.06 -36.89
CA LYS A 364 -41.31 101.67 -37.32
C LYS A 364 -40.78 100.47 -36.54
N GLU A 365 -40.98 100.46 -35.22
CA GLU A 365 -40.70 99.32 -34.35
C GLU A 365 -41.52 98.10 -34.78
N SER A 366 -42.83 98.23 -35.07
CA SER A 366 -43.64 97.11 -35.57
C SER A 366 -43.08 96.54 -36.86
N ARG A 367 -42.71 97.38 -37.84
CA ARG A 367 -42.13 96.90 -39.11
C ARG A 367 -40.78 96.22 -38.91
N SER A 368 -39.93 96.71 -38.01
CA SER A 368 -38.66 96.08 -37.63
C SER A 368 -38.87 94.77 -36.85
N VAL A 369 -39.82 94.75 -35.91
CA VAL A 369 -40.23 93.56 -35.17
C VAL A 369 -40.83 92.52 -36.10
N ASP A 370 -41.66 92.89 -37.07
CA ASP A 370 -42.24 91.97 -38.06
C ASP A 370 -41.18 91.42 -39.02
N TYR A 371 -40.17 92.22 -39.37
CA TYR A 371 -39.00 91.76 -40.14
C TYR A 371 -38.17 90.75 -39.34
N HIS A 372 -37.73 91.12 -38.14
CA HIS A 372 -36.96 90.23 -37.26
C HIS A 372 -37.76 89.01 -36.82
N LYS A 373 -39.08 89.11 -36.67
CA LYS A 373 -39.97 87.97 -36.40
C LYS A 373 -40.01 86.99 -37.57
N LYS A 374 -39.95 87.47 -38.82
CA LYS A 374 -39.83 86.61 -40.01
C LYS A 374 -38.45 85.96 -40.10
N GLU A 375 -37.37 86.70 -39.84
CA GLU A 375 -36.00 86.12 -39.77
C GLU A 375 -35.88 85.08 -38.65
N PHE A 376 -36.44 85.38 -37.48
CA PHE A 376 -36.46 84.47 -36.34
C PHE A 376 -37.31 83.23 -36.65
N GLN A 377 -38.47 83.40 -37.30
CA GLN A 377 -39.30 82.29 -37.73
C GLN A 377 -38.56 81.39 -38.74
N THR A 378 -37.95 81.94 -39.80
CA THR A 378 -37.20 81.13 -40.77
C THR A 378 -35.96 80.48 -40.17
N TYR A 379 -35.29 81.16 -39.23
CA TYR A 379 -34.20 80.58 -38.43
C TYR A 379 -34.69 79.40 -37.58
N TRP A 380 -35.81 79.52 -36.87
CA TRP A 380 -36.37 78.44 -36.05
C TRP A 380 -36.98 77.30 -36.88
N GLU A 381 -37.58 77.58 -38.03
CA GLU A 381 -38.03 76.54 -38.97
C GLU A 381 -36.85 75.75 -39.53
N LYS A 382 -35.74 76.42 -39.86
CA LYS A 382 -34.50 75.76 -40.27
C LYS A 382 -33.88 74.98 -39.11
N ARG A 383 -33.77 75.59 -37.92
CA ARG A 383 -33.19 74.95 -36.73
C ARG A 383 -34.01 73.77 -36.23
N GLY A 384 -35.34 73.83 -36.35
CA GLY A 384 -36.25 72.72 -36.06
C GLY A 384 -36.01 71.54 -37.01
N LYS A 385 -35.85 71.80 -38.32
CA LYS A 385 -35.48 70.75 -39.30
C LYS A 385 -34.11 70.15 -39.02
N GLU A 386 -33.10 70.98 -38.72
CA GLU A 386 -31.77 70.50 -38.32
C GLU A 386 -31.82 69.61 -37.06
N LEU A 387 -32.61 69.99 -36.05
CA LEU A 387 -32.79 69.19 -34.83
C LEU A 387 -33.53 67.89 -35.12
N GLU A 388 -34.58 67.92 -35.96
CA GLU A 388 -35.32 66.72 -36.37
C GLU A 388 -34.44 65.76 -37.19
N GLU A 389 -33.58 66.27 -38.07
CA GLU A 389 -32.59 65.46 -38.81
C GLU A 389 -31.56 64.82 -37.87
N ILE A 390 -31.08 65.55 -36.85
CA ILE A 390 -30.17 65.02 -35.82
C ILE A 390 -30.87 63.94 -34.99
N GLU A 391 -32.09 64.17 -34.50
CA GLU A 391 -32.85 63.19 -33.72
C GLU A 391 -33.16 61.92 -34.54
N ARG A 392 -33.52 62.08 -35.83
CA ARG A 392 -33.68 60.96 -36.76
C ARG A 392 -32.37 60.20 -36.96
N ALA A 393 -31.23 60.87 -37.10
CA ALA A 393 -29.92 60.24 -37.25
C ALA A 393 -29.46 59.51 -35.97
N GLU A 394 -29.73 60.08 -34.79
CA GLU A 394 -29.44 59.41 -33.51
C GLU A 394 -30.33 58.19 -33.29
N THR A 395 -31.63 58.28 -33.60
CA THR A 395 -32.56 57.16 -33.45
C THR A 395 -32.30 56.03 -34.44
N THR A 396 -31.91 56.32 -35.69
CA THR A 396 -31.45 55.28 -36.63
C THR A 396 -30.13 54.65 -36.18
N ALA A 397 -29.13 55.44 -35.78
CA ALA A 397 -27.85 54.91 -35.28
C ALA A 397 -28.03 54.05 -34.01
N GLN A 398 -28.92 54.44 -33.09
CA GLN A 398 -29.30 53.60 -31.95
C GLN A 398 -29.97 52.30 -32.38
N ARG A 399 -30.89 52.35 -33.36
CA ARG A 399 -31.57 51.16 -33.90
C ARG A 399 -30.57 50.20 -34.55
N GLU A 400 -29.63 50.71 -35.34
CA GLU A 400 -28.57 49.92 -35.97
C GLU A 400 -27.68 49.23 -34.93
N ARG A 401 -27.22 49.96 -33.90
CA ARG A 401 -26.48 49.36 -32.78
C ARG A 401 -27.27 48.27 -32.06
N ARG A 402 -28.57 48.46 -31.83
CA ARG A 402 -29.44 47.43 -31.24
C ARG A 402 -29.54 46.19 -32.14
N VAL A 403 -29.66 46.37 -33.46
CA VAL A 403 -29.70 45.26 -34.43
C VAL A 403 -28.35 44.53 -34.49
N GLN A 404 -27.22 45.25 -34.48
CA GLN A 404 -25.89 44.65 -34.43
C GLN A 404 -25.68 43.83 -33.15
N ASN A 405 -26.05 44.39 -31.98
CA ASN A 405 -25.97 43.69 -30.70
C ASN A 405 -26.87 42.44 -30.67
N ALA A 406 -28.10 42.52 -31.20
CA ALA A 406 -29.00 41.38 -31.29
C ALA A 406 -28.44 40.27 -32.20
N ARG A 407 -27.85 40.62 -33.35
CA ARG A 407 -27.16 39.65 -34.24
C ARG A 407 -25.95 39.01 -33.55
N PHE A 408 -25.15 39.80 -32.84
CA PHE A 408 -23.99 39.29 -32.10
C PHE A 408 -24.41 38.33 -30.96
N GLN A 409 -25.45 38.67 -30.21
CA GLN A 409 -26.04 37.80 -29.19
C GLN A 409 -26.62 36.52 -29.80
N GLN A 410 -27.27 36.60 -30.95
CA GLN A 410 -27.77 35.43 -31.68
C GLN A 410 -26.63 34.49 -32.09
N ASN A 411 -25.56 35.04 -32.69
CA ASN A 411 -24.37 34.26 -33.03
C ASN A 411 -23.76 33.58 -31.78
N GLN A 412 -23.61 34.28 -30.66
CA GLN A 412 -23.13 33.67 -29.40
C GLN A 412 -24.05 32.58 -28.86
N ILE A 413 -25.37 32.71 -29.02
CA ILE A 413 -26.34 31.68 -28.64
C ILE A 413 -26.15 30.44 -29.51
N ASP A 414 -25.96 30.61 -30.81
CA ASP A 414 -25.81 29.50 -31.76
C ASP A 414 -24.44 28.83 -31.66
N GLU A 415 -23.36 29.58 -31.44
CA GLU A 415 -22.04 29.04 -31.04
C GLU A 415 -22.15 28.19 -29.76
N LYS A 416 -22.85 28.69 -28.73
CA LYS A 416 -23.10 27.93 -27.48
C LYS A 416 -24.05 26.75 -27.65
N LYS A 417 -24.89 26.68 -28.70
CA LYS A 417 -25.65 25.47 -29.04
C LYS A 417 -24.71 24.44 -29.66
N VAL A 418 -23.96 24.82 -30.69
CA VAL A 418 -22.99 23.95 -31.38
C VAL A 418 -21.96 23.40 -30.40
N GLN A 419 -21.48 24.21 -29.46
CA GLN A 419 -20.54 23.77 -28.43
C GLN A 419 -21.15 22.74 -27.48
N ARG A 420 -22.37 22.96 -26.99
CA ARG A 420 -23.09 21.97 -26.15
C ARG A 420 -23.45 20.69 -26.90
N GLU A 421 -23.75 20.79 -28.19
CA GLU A 421 -24.02 19.63 -29.05
C GLU A 421 -22.76 18.80 -29.24
N LYS A 422 -21.60 19.43 -29.48
CA LYS A 422 -20.29 18.75 -29.49
C LYS A 422 -19.96 18.10 -28.14
N GLU A 423 -20.14 18.81 -27.04
CA GLU A 423 -19.92 18.28 -25.68
C GLU A 423 -20.84 17.08 -25.38
N TYR A 424 -22.08 17.10 -25.88
CA TYR A 424 -23.02 15.99 -25.74
C TYR A 424 -22.63 14.78 -26.61
N ILE A 425 -22.20 15.00 -27.86
CA ILE A 425 -21.67 13.94 -28.73
C ILE A 425 -20.41 13.33 -28.11
N GLU A 426 -19.47 14.15 -27.63
CA GLU A 426 -18.26 13.68 -26.96
C GLU A 426 -18.57 12.88 -25.68
N GLN A 427 -19.59 13.28 -24.91
CA GLN A 427 -20.07 12.50 -23.77
C GLN A 427 -20.66 11.14 -24.18
N LEU A 428 -21.40 11.07 -25.30
CA LEU A 428 -21.91 9.81 -25.84
C LEU A 428 -20.76 8.92 -26.34
N ASP A 429 -19.81 9.47 -27.10
CA ASP A 429 -18.63 8.75 -27.59
C ASP A 429 -17.80 8.18 -26.43
N GLN A 430 -17.59 8.98 -25.35
CA GLN A 430 -16.92 8.53 -24.14
C GLN A 430 -17.71 7.46 -23.37
N GLN A 431 -19.05 7.47 -23.42
CA GLN A 431 -19.88 6.41 -22.83
C GLN A 431 -19.78 5.13 -23.65
N GLU A 432 -19.84 5.21 -24.98
CA GLU A 432 -19.68 4.07 -25.88
C GLU A 432 -18.25 3.48 -25.80
N GLU A 433 -17.22 4.30 -25.66
CA GLU A 433 -15.85 3.82 -25.44
C GLU A 433 -15.69 3.11 -24.09
N LYS A 434 -16.36 3.58 -23.02
CA LYS A 434 -16.39 2.90 -21.72
C LYS A 434 -17.14 1.56 -21.79
N GLN A 435 -18.29 1.52 -22.46
CA GLN A 435 -19.04 0.28 -22.70
C GLN A 435 -18.20 -0.74 -23.48
N ARG A 436 -17.60 -0.32 -24.61
CA ARG A 436 -16.71 -1.17 -25.42
C ARG A 436 -15.44 -1.64 -24.69
N LYS A 437 -14.99 -0.94 -23.64
CA LYS A 437 -13.91 -1.41 -22.74
C LYS A 437 -14.41 -2.49 -21.79
N ILE A 438 -15.55 -2.28 -21.15
CA ILE A 438 -16.18 -3.27 -20.26
C ILE A 438 -16.50 -4.56 -21.04
N GLU A 439 -17.09 -4.47 -22.23
CA GLU A 439 -17.38 -5.62 -23.10
C GLU A 439 -16.12 -6.42 -23.44
N LYS A 440 -15.01 -5.74 -23.77
CA LYS A 440 -13.72 -6.41 -24.03
C LYS A 440 -13.12 -7.04 -22.77
N GLU A 441 -13.22 -6.38 -21.63
CA GLU A 441 -12.78 -6.95 -20.34
C GLU A 441 -13.60 -8.21 -19.98
N ASP A 442 -14.90 -8.21 -20.29
CA ASP A 442 -15.78 -9.37 -20.13
C ASP A 442 -15.45 -10.51 -21.10
N GLU A 443 -15.20 -10.21 -22.38
CA GLU A 443 -14.74 -11.21 -23.36
C GLU A 443 -13.42 -11.86 -22.91
N ILE A 444 -12.45 -11.04 -22.47
CA ILE A 444 -11.16 -11.51 -21.94
C ILE A 444 -11.36 -12.37 -20.70
N PHE A 445 -12.23 -11.94 -19.77
CA PHE A 445 -12.58 -12.72 -18.58
C PHE A 445 -13.25 -14.05 -18.91
N MET A 446 -14.18 -14.07 -19.86
CA MET A 446 -14.90 -15.29 -20.25
C MET A 446 -13.99 -16.28 -20.97
N VAL A 447 -13.06 -15.82 -21.80
CA VAL A 447 -12.03 -16.67 -22.42
C VAL A 447 -11.09 -17.24 -21.35
N TRP A 448 -10.57 -16.38 -20.45
CA TRP A 448 -9.68 -16.79 -19.36
C TRP A 448 -10.34 -17.80 -18.42
N ALA A 449 -11.57 -17.53 -17.95
CA ALA A 449 -12.32 -18.41 -17.06
C ALA A 449 -12.65 -19.75 -17.74
N SER A 450 -12.96 -19.74 -19.03
CA SER A 450 -13.16 -20.97 -19.82
C SER A 450 -11.88 -21.80 -19.93
N GLN A 451 -10.73 -21.16 -20.17
CA GLN A 451 -9.43 -21.84 -20.16
C GLN A 451 -9.14 -22.46 -18.79
N LYS A 452 -9.39 -21.74 -17.68
CA LYS A 452 -9.19 -22.26 -16.32
C LYS A 452 -10.13 -23.41 -15.95
N ILE A 453 -11.38 -23.39 -16.41
CA ILE A 453 -12.28 -24.54 -16.27
C ILE A 453 -11.74 -25.75 -17.04
N GLN A 454 -11.22 -25.56 -18.26
CA GLN A 454 -10.64 -26.65 -19.06
C GLN A 454 -9.34 -27.21 -18.46
N GLU A 455 -8.48 -26.37 -17.89
CA GLU A 455 -7.27 -26.80 -17.15
C GLU A 455 -7.67 -27.68 -15.95
N GLN A 456 -8.54 -27.16 -15.08
CA GLN A 456 -9.04 -27.88 -13.90
C GLN A 456 -9.77 -29.19 -14.26
N GLN A 457 -10.50 -29.21 -15.38
CA GLN A 457 -11.14 -30.43 -15.90
C GLN A 457 -10.12 -31.47 -16.39
N LYS A 458 -9.04 -31.05 -17.06
CA LYS A 458 -7.95 -31.96 -17.49
C LYS A 458 -7.19 -32.57 -16.32
N GLU A 459 -7.05 -31.81 -15.25
CA GLU A 459 -6.46 -32.25 -13.98
C GLU A 459 -7.41 -33.14 -13.15
N GLY A 460 -8.65 -33.36 -13.61
CA GLY A 460 -9.64 -34.20 -12.93
C GLY A 460 -10.33 -33.55 -11.74
N ARG A 461 -10.15 -32.24 -11.52
CA ARG A 461 -10.69 -31.51 -10.37
C ARG A 461 -12.18 -31.21 -10.53
N ASN A 462 -12.85 -30.89 -9.42
CA ASN A 462 -14.29 -30.63 -9.40
C ASN A 462 -14.62 -29.23 -9.95
N ILE A 463 -15.00 -29.13 -11.22
CA ILE A 463 -15.31 -27.87 -11.90
C ILE A 463 -16.69 -27.24 -11.55
N LEU A 464 -17.54 -27.92 -10.77
CA LEU A 464 -18.90 -27.42 -10.45
C LEU A 464 -18.91 -26.06 -9.72
N PRO A 465 -18.01 -25.75 -8.76
CA PRO A 465 -17.94 -24.44 -8.12
C PRO A 465 -17.62 -23.31 -9.12
N LEU A 466 -16.71 -23.57 -10.07
CA LEU A 466 -16.30 -22.61 -11.12
C LEU A 466 -17.47 -22.29 -12.06
N ILE A 467 -18.16 -23.33 -12.55
CA ILE A 467 -19.33 -23.17 -13.43
C ILE A 467 -20.46 -22.43 -12.72
N LYS A 468 -20.68 -22.69 -11.42
CA LYS A 468 -21.69 -21.99 -10.63
C LYS A 468 -21.35 -20.51 -10.46
N GLU A 469 -20.09 -20.17 -10.23
CA GLU A 469 -19.66 -18.78 -10.06
C GLU A 469 -19.72 -18.00 -11.37
N LEU A 470 -19.28 -18.60 -12.49
CA LEU A 470 -19.40 -17.98 -13.80
C LEU A 470 -20.87 -17.65 -14.14
N LYS A 471 -21.82 -18.53 -13.77
CA LYS A 471 -23.27 -18.27 -13.87
C LYS A 471 -23.82 -17.23 -12.87
N ASN A 472 -23.12 -16.93 -11.79
CA ASN A 472 -23.49 -15.86 -10.87
C ASN A 472 -22.98 -14.52 -11.40
N LEU A 473 -21.70 -14.47 -11.81
CA LEU A 473 -21.07 -13.28 -12.37
C LEU A 473 -21.78 -12.81 -13.65
N SER A 474 -22.24 -13.75 -14.50
CA SER A 474 -23.04 -13.45 -15.70
C SER A 474 -24.51 -13.05 -15.44
N LYS A 475 -24.94 -12.92 -14.18
CA LYS A 475 -26.29 -12.48 -13.77
C LYS A 475 -26.28 -11.17 -12.96
N VAL A 476 -25.10 -10.69 -12.61
CA VAL A 476 -24.89 -9.44 -11.86
C VAL A 476 -24.58 -8.27 -12.81
N GLN A 477 -24.45 -8.57 -14.11
CA GLN A 477 -24.63 -7.65 -15.23
C GLN A 477 -26.05 -7.78 -15.77
#